data_AF-A0A9D0H2E1-F1
#
_entry.id   AF-A0A9D0H2E1-F1
#
_cell.length_a   1.000
_cell.length_b   1.000
_cell.length_c   1.000
_cell.angle_alpha   90.00
_cell.angle_beta   90.00
_cell.angle_gamma   90.00
#
_symmetry.space_group_name_H-M   'P 1'
#
loop_
_entity.id
_entity.type
_entity.pdbx_description
1 polymer ?
#
loop_
_entity_poly.entity_id
_entity_poly.type
_entity_poly.pdbx_seq_one_letter_code
_entity_poly.pdbx_strand_id
1 'polypeptide(L)'
;MLICFSVAFSEEAVKKIESMIISRISSVVTGKQYRIKTYATDNMKYIFKYSKILIPSYECDKADIVIAGEQLKNKDCEKKVMIVTKYYLLRNYKNAVAAFYWYKGRPNILFIKERLERFGINLPEKYKKYTDSEKDL
;
A
#
# COMPACT_ATOMS: atom_id res chain seq x y z
N MET A 1 -37.68 16.02 7.63
CA MET A 1 -36.43 15.76 8.37
C MET A 1 -35.68 14.65 7.62
N LEU A 2 -34.71 15.01 6.76
CA LEU A 2 -33.91 14.02 6.03
C LEU A 2 -32.88 13.42 6.99
N ILE A 3 -33.04 12.14 7.32
CA ILE A 3 -32.05 11.38 8.08
C ILE A 3 -30.97 10.93 7.08
N CYS A 4 -29.85 11.64 7.04
CA CYS A 4 -28.63 11.13 6.40
C CYS A 4 -28.07 10.00 7.28
N PHE A 5 -28.31 8.75 6.91
CA PHE A 5 -27.58 7.60 7.44
C PHE A 5 -26.13 7.67 6.95
N SER A 6 -25.26 8.35 7.69
CA SER A 6 -23.84 8.09 7.57
C SER A 6 -23.58 6.72 8.22
N VAL A 7 -23.34 5.70 7.40
CA VAL A 7 -22.89 4.40 7.89
C VAL A 7 -21.49 4.61 8.46
N ALA A 8 -21.40 4.86 9.76
CA ALA A 8 -20.14 4.88 10.49
C ALA A 8 -19.59 3.45 10.51
N PHE A 9 -18.72 3.12 9.56
CA PHE A 9 -17.95 1.89 9.62
C PHE A 9 -17.16 1.89 10.93
N SER A 10 -17.21 0.78 11.69
CA SER A 10 -16.34 0.63 12.85
C SER A 10 -14.88 0.66 12.38
N GLU A 11 -14.00 1.27 13.19
CA GLU A 11 -12.57 1.39 12.90
C GLU A 11 -11.94 0.02 12.55
N GLU A 12 -12.41 -1.03 13.23
CA GLU A 12 -12.00 -2.41 13.00
C GLU A 12 -12.36 -2.92 11.59
N ALA A 13 -13.58 -2.62 11.12
CA ALA A 13 -14.01 -2.99 9.77
C ALA A 13 -13.19 -2.25 8.70
N VAL A 14 -12.89 -0.97 8.93
CA VAL A 14 -12.03 -0.17 8.03
C VAL A 14 -10.63 -0.78 7.94
N LYS A 15 -9.99 -1.07 9.09
CA LYS A 15 -8.66 -1.70 9.13
C LYS A 15 -8.62 -3.07 8.44
N LYS A 16 -9.70 -3.86 8.58
CA LYS A 16 -9.82 -5.14 7.89
C LYS A 16 -9.86 -4.97 6.37
N ILE A 17 -10.67 -4.03 5.87
CA ILE A 17 -10.76 -3.74 4.43
C ILE A 17 -9.42 -3.23 3.89
N GLU A 18 -8.80 -2.29 4.59
CA GLU A 18 -7.49 -1.74 4.23
C GLU A 18 -6.43 -2.84 4.13
N SER A 19 -6.34 -3.70 5.14
CA SER A 19 -5.43 -4.84 5.13
C SER A 19 -5.69 -5.79 3.96
N MET A 20 -6.95 -6.07 3.61
CA MET A 20 -7.29 -6.93 2.47
C MET A 20 -6.86 -6.29 1.13
N ILE A 21 -7.05 -4.98 0.98
CA ILE A 21 -6.64 -4.26 -0.21
C ILE A 21 -5.11 -4.23 -0.31
N ILE A 22 -4.42 -3.79 0.76
CA ILE A 22 -2.95 -3.77 0.85
C ILE A 22 -2.36 -5.14 0.53
N SER A 23 -2.96 -6.23 1.03
CA SER A 23 -2.52 -7.59 0.71
C SER A 23 -2.60 -7.89 -0.79
N ARG A 24 -3.73 -7.55 -1.42
CA ARG A 24 -3.94 -7.78 -2.86
C ARG A 24 -2.95 -6.98 -3.71
N ILE A 25 -2.77 -5.70 -3.41
CA ILE A 25 -1.81 -4.87 -4.16
C ILE A 25 -0.37 -5.31 -3.90
N SER A 26 -0.02 -5.77 -2.69
CA SER A 26 1.30 -6.34 -2.40
C SER A 26 1.56 -7.61 -3.22
N SER A 27 0.56 -8.47 -3.37
CA SER A 27 0.66 -9.66 -4.22
C SER A 27 0.90 -9.30 -5.68
N VAL A 28 0.21 -8.27 -6.18
CA VAL A 28 0.39 -7.77 -7.54
C VAL A 28 1.77 -7.16 -7.75
N VAL A 29 2.21 -6.29 -6.83
CA VAL A 29 3.49 -5.58 -6.89
C VAL A 29 4.67 -6.54 -6.78
N THR A 30 4.57 -7.57 -5.94
CA THR A 30 5.66 -8.53 -5.71
C THR A 30 5.61 -9.75 -6.64
N GLY A 31 4.50 -9.98 -7.34
CA GLY A 31 4.22 -11.22 -8.08
C GLY A 31 4.00 -12.46 -7.20
N LYS A 32 4.07 -12.33 -5.86
CA LYS A 32 3.96 -13.45 -4.92
C LYS A 32 2.51 -13.67 -4.50
N GLN A 33 2.12 -14.93 -4.31
CA GLN A 33 0.76 -15.30 -3.90
C GLN A 33 0.62 -15.51 -2.38
N TYR A 34 1.72 -15.80 -1.67
CA TYR A 34 1.73 -16.07 -0.23
C TYR A 34 3.08 -15.73 0.39
N ARG A 35 3.12 -15.64 1.73
CA ARG A 35 4.32 -15.40 2.55
C ARG A 35 5.18 -14.22 2.06
N ILE A 36 4.52 -13.13 1.70
CA ILE A 36 5.18 -11.89 1.31
C ILE A 36 5.81 -11.30 2.58
N LYS A 37 7.14 -11.24 2.63
CA LYS A 37 7.86 -10.63 3.74
C LYS A 37 7.66 -9.13 3.68
N THR A 38 6.98 -8.58 4.66
CA THR A 38 6.57 -7.18 4.65
C THR A 38 7.16 -6.47 5.84
N TYR A 39 7.91 -5.41 5.58
CA TYR A 39 8.25 -4.42 6.59
C TYR A 39 7.13 -3.38 6.63
N ALA A 40 6.57 -3.11 7.81
CA ALA A 40 5.51 -2.14 7.99
C ALA A 40 5.90 -1.12 9.06
N THR A 41 5.59 0.15 8.83
CA THR A 41 5.72 1.18 9.89
C THR A 41 4.83 0.82 11.08
N ASP A 42 5.15 1.34 12.27
CA ASP A 42 4.48 0.94 13.52
C ASP A 42 2.95 1.10 13.46
N ASN A 43 2.49 2.22 12.89
CA ASN A 43 1.06 2.49 12.71
C ASN A 43 0.36 1.57 11.70
N MET A 44 1.13 0.78 10.93
CA MET A 44 0.63 -0.14 9.90
C MET A 44 0.73 -1.61 10.31
N LYS A 45 1.29 -1.95 11.49
CA LYS A 45 1.43 -3.35 11.93
C LYS A 45 0.11 -4.12 12.03
N TYR A 46 -1.03 -3.43 12.15
CA TYR A 46 -2.35 -4.08 12.20
C TYR A 46 -2.69 -4.86 10.91
N ILE A 47 -2.05 -4.57 9.76
CA ILE A 47 -2.30 -5.29 8.51
C ILE A 47 -2.00 -6.80 8.63
N PHE A 48 -1.10 -7.18 9.53
CA PHE A 48 -0.76 -8.59 9.75
C PHE A 48 -1.89 -9.35 10.44
N LYS A 49 -2.79 -8.67 11.16
CA LYS A 49 -3.93 -9.30 11.84
C LYS A 49 -4.98 -9.82 10.86
N TYR A 50 -5.17 -9.15 9.72
CA TYR A 50 -6.23 -9.48 8.76
C TYR A 50 -5.72 -10.05 7.44
N SER A 51 -4.42 -9.95 7.17
CA SER A 51 -3.82 -10.59 6.01
C SER A 51 -3.55 -12.07 6.25
N LYS A 52 -3.81 -12.90 5.23
CA LYS A 52 -3.39 -14.31 5.21
C LYS A 52 -2.10 -14.54 4.44
N ILE A 53 -1.57 -13.51 3.77
CA ILE A 53 -0.46 -13.64 2.82
C ILE A 53 0.76 -12.79 3.17
N LEU A 54 0.59 -11.73 3.97
CA LEU A 54 1.69 -10.91 4.46
C LEU A 54 2.24 -11.52 5.75
N ILE A 55 3.56 -11.60 5.85
CA ILE A 55 4.25 -11.98 7.09
C ILE A 55 5.18 -10.85 7.52
N PRO A 56 5.30 -10.54 8.82
CA PRO A 56 6.14 -9.44 9.28
C PRO A 56 7.62 -9.72 9.01
N SER A 57 8.34 -8.70 8.55
CA SER A 57 9.79 -8.62 8.54
C SER A 57 10.22 -7.48 9.44
N TYR A 58 11.14 -7.75 10.37
CA TYR A 58 11.67 -6.75 11.30
C TYR A 58 12.83 -5.94 10.70
N GLU A 59 13.41 -6.45 9.63
CA GLU A 59 14.50 -5.81 8.89
C GLU A 59 14.01 -5.47 7.48
N CYS A 60 14.26 -4.24 7.06
CA CYS A 60 13.70 -3.70 5.83
C CYS A 60 14.38 -4.26 4.57
N ASP A 61 15.69 -4.46 4.64
CA ASP A 61 16.54 -5.09 3.64
C ASP A 61 16.11 -6.54 3.33
N LYS A 62 15.57 -7.26 4.32
CA LYS A 62 15.06 -8.63 4.19
C LYS A 62 13.60 -8.71 3.73
N ALA A 63 12.90 -7.58 3.66
CA ALA A 63 11.53 -7.52 3.19
C ALA A 63 11.45 -7.61 1.66
N ASP A 64 10.37 -8.23 1.17
CA ASP A 64 9.95 -8.23 -0.22
C ASP A 64 9.31 -6.89 -0.60
N ILE A 65 8.61 -6.27 0.36
CA ILE A 65 7.89 -5.01 0.17
C ILE A 65 7.81 -4.22 1.47
N VAL A 66 7.74 -2.89 1.35
CA VAL A 66 7.51 -1.98 2.48
C VAL A 66 6.09 -1.42 2.42
N ILE A 67 5.38 -1.46 3.55
CA ILE A 67 4.12 -0.72 3.73
C ILE A 67 4.42 0.49 4.62
N ALA A 68 4.50 1.66 3.99
CA ALA A 68 4.89 2.90 4.64
C ALA A 68 3.66 3.77 4.95
N GLY A 69 3.38 3.92 6.23
CA GLY A 69 2.55 5.02 6.72
C GLY A 69 3.37 6.30 6.93
N GLU A 70 3.03 7.02 7.99
CA GLU A 70 3.81 8.16 8.43
C GLU A 70 5.15 7.72 9.02
N GLN A 71 6.19 8.52 8.80
CA GLN A 71 7.50 8.39 9.47
C GLN A 71 8.21 7.04 9.23
N LEU A 72 8.65 6.80 8.00
CA LEU A 72 9.62 5.73 7.74
C LEU A 72 11.01 6.17 8.25
N LYS A 73 11.40 5.67 9.43
CA LYS A 73 12.68 6.04 10.09
C LYS A 73 13.89 5.23 9.62
N ASN A 74 13.68 4.17 8.84
CA ASN A 74 14.73 3.24 8.44
C ASN A 74 15.24 3.57 7.03
N LYS A 75 16.50 4.04 6.94
CA LYS A 75 17.18 4.36 5.68
C LYS A 75 17.43 3.13 4.80
N ASP A 76 17.51 1.93 5.39
CA ASP A 76 17.71 0.68 4.64
C ASP A 76 16.52 0.37 3.70
N CYS A 77 15.39 1.06 3.91
CA CYS A 77 14.23 0.95 3.06
C CYS A 77 14.32 1.76 1.76
N GLU A 78 15.25 2.70 1.60
CA GLU A 78 15.28 3.66 0.47
C GLU A 78 15.31 3.01 -0.92
N LYS A 79 15.78 1.77 -1.02
CA LYS A 79 15.86 1.01 -2.28
C LYS A 79 14.75 -0.02 -2.46
N LYS A 80 13.91 -0.23 -1.45
CA LYS A 80 12.85 -1.24 -1.49
C LYS A 80 11.61 -0.72 -2.19
N VAL A 81 10.94 -1.60 -2.92
CA VAL A 81 9.62 -1.27 -3.47
C VAL A 81 8.65 -1.01 -2.31
N MET A 82 7.90 0.10 -2.39
CA MET A 82 6.96 0.49 -1.33
C MET A 82 5.54 0.68 -1.81
N ILE A 83 4.63 0.51 -0.87
CA ILE A 83 3.25 0.97 -0.95
C ILE A 83 3.04 1.95 0.21
N VAL A 84 2.52 3.12 -0.09
CA VAL A 84 2.24 4.15 0.92
C VAL A 84 0.75 4.20 1.26
N THR A 85 0.40 4.63 2.47
CA THR A 85 -1.01 4.68 2.91
C THR A 85 -1.67 6.06 2.81
N LYS A 86 -0.98 7.03 2.22
CA LYS A 86 -1.49 8.38 1.93
C LYS A 86 -0.95 8.86 0.59
N TYR A 87 -1.78 9.54 -0.20
CA TYR A 87 -1.41 10.01 -1.54
C TYR A 87 -0.15 10.90 -1.54
N TYR A 88 -0.09 11.92 -0.67
CA TYR A 88 1.06 12.85 -0.66
C TYR A 88 2.39 12.18 -0.31
N LEU A 89 2.39 11.00 0.33
CA LEU A 89 3.61 10.27 0.63
C LEU A 89 4.30 9.76 -0.66
N LEU A 90 3.60 9.70 -1.79
CA LEU A 90 4.21 9.42 -3.09
C LEU A 90 5.25 10.48 -3.48
N ARG A 91 5.09 11.73 -3.02
CA ARG A 91 6.09 12.80 -3.24
C ARG A 91 7.35 12.57 -2.39
N ASN A 92 7.18 12.04 -1.18
CA ASN A 92 8.23 11.85 -0.18
C ASN A 92 9.04 10.58 -0.44
N TYR A 93 8.40 9.50 -0.90
CA TYR A 93 9.04 8.20 -1.13
C TYR A 93 9.12 7.90 -2.63
N LYS A 94 10.27 8.14 -3.25
CA LYS A 94 10.49 7.98 -4.71
C LYS A 94 10.47 6.53 -5.19
N ASN A 95 10.59 5.59 -4.27
CA ASN A 95 10.49 4.14 -4.43
C ASN A 95 9.09 3.59 -4.13
N ALA A 96 8.14 4.43 -3.72
CA ALA A 96 6.75 4.03 -3.57
C ALA A 96 6.09 3.90 -4.94
N VAL A 97 5.83 2.67 -5.37
CA VAL A 97 5.21 2.37 -6.68
C VAL A 97 3.69 2.47 -6.63
N ALA A 98 3.10 2.46 -5.44
CA ALA A 98 1.67 2.58 -5.25
C ALA A 98 1.30 3.35 -3.98
N ALA A 99 0.13 3.96 -3.99
CA ALA A 99 -0.55 4.45 -2.80
C ALA A 99 -1.90 3.76 -2.65
N PHE A 100 -2.25 3.42 -1.41
CA PHE A 100 -3.61 3.14 -0.99
C PHE A 100 -4.06 4.26 -0.04
N TYR A 101 -5.21 4.87 -0.25
CA TYR A 101 -5.69 5.95 0.62
C TYR A 101 -7.20 6.08 0.60
N TRP A 102 -7.76 6.60 1.69
CA TRP A 102 -9.18 6.95 1.75
C TRP A 102 -9.40 8.36 1.21
N TYR A 103 -10.36 8.53 0.31
CA TYR A 103 -10.83 9.84 -0.15
C TYR A 103 -12.35 9.84 -0.21
N LYS A 104 -12.97 10.80 0.50
CA LYS A 104 -14.43 10.93 0.63
C LYS A 104 -15.11 9.61 1.03
N GLY A 105 -14.54 8.91 2.02
CA GLY A 105 -15.06 7.64 2.54
C GLY A 105 -14.87 6.43 1.63
N ARG A 106 -14.13 6.55 0.52
CA ARG A 106 -13.90 5.46 -0.44
C ARG A 106 -12.42 5.05 -0.47
N PRO A 107 -12.12 3.75 -0.59
CA PRO A 107 -10.76 3.28 -0.79
C PRO A 107 -10.30 3.62 -2.21
N ASN A 108 -9.14 4.24 -2.34
CA ASN A 108 -8.51 4.57 -3.60
C ASN A 108 -7.14 3.89 -3.68
N ILE A 109 -6.76 3.52 -4.90
CA ILE A 109 -5.45 2.95 -5.21
C ILE A 109 -4.91 3.74 -6.39
N LEU A 110 -3.63 4.07 -6.33
CA LEU A 110 -2.89 4.67 -7.43
C LEU A 110 -1.57 3.94 -7.58
N PHE A 111 -1.19 3.63 -8.81
CA PHE A 111 0.13 3.14 -9.17
C PHE A 111 0.87 4.18 -10.00
N ILE A 112 2.18 4.28 -9.82
CA ILE A 112 3.02 5.22 -10.58
C ILE A 112 3.78 4.46 -11.65
N LYS A 113 3.43 4.72 -12.91
CA LYS A 113 3.88 3.95 -14.07
C LYS A 113 5.40 3.84 -14.14
N GLU A 114 6.09 4.97 -14.07
CA GLU A 114 7.54 5.08 -14.22
C GLU A 114 8.24 4.35 -13.08
N ARG A 115 7.65 4.33 -11.88
CA ARG A 115 8.21 3.62 -10.73
C ARG A 115 8.05 2.12 -10.88
N LEU A 116 6.89 1.66 -11.34
CA LEU A 116 6.69 0.25 -11.66
C LEU A 116 7.69 -0.23 -12.71
N GLU A 117 7.90 0.55 -13.77
CA GLU A 117 8.89 0.28 -14.82
C GLU A 117 10.32 0.21 -14.25
N ARG A 118 10.72 1.17 -13.38
CA ARG A 118 12.03 1.14 -12.69
C ARG A 118 12.25 -0.14 -11.86
N PHE A 119 11.19 -0.71 -11.29
CA PHE A 119 11.25 -1.96 -10.53
C PHE A 119 10.96 -3.21 -11.37
N GLY A 120 10.72 -3.08 -12.68
CA GLY A 120 10.40 -4.21 -13.57
C GLY A 120 9.05 -4.88 -13.26
N ILE A 121 8.09 -4.13 -12.73
CA ILE A 121 6.79 -4.65 -12.27
C ILE A 121 5.74 -4.46 -13.36
N ASN A 122 5.18 -5.57 -13.84
CA ASN A 122 4.08 -5.57 -14.80
C ASN A 122 2.73 -5.76 -14.08
N LEU A 123 1.84 -4.79 -14.21
CA LEU A 123 0.49 -4.87 -13.64
C LEU A 123 -0.43 -5.75 -14.50
N PRO A 124 -1.27 -6.61 -13.89
CA PRO A 124 -2.39 -7.24 -14.58
C PRO A 124 -3.35 -6.20 -15.16
N GLU A 125 -4.00 -6.52 -16.29
CA GLU A 125 -4.84 -5.59 -17.06
C GLU A 125 -5.86 -4.82 -16.19
N LYS A 126 -6.51 -5.51 -15.26
CA LYS A 126 -7.51 -4.91 -14.35
C LYS A 126 -6.98 -3.79 -13.46
N TYR A 127 -5.66 -3.71 -13.25
CA TYR A 127 -5.01 -2.67 -12.44
C TYR A 127 -4.48 -1.50 -13.26
N LYS A 128 -4.33 -1.64 -14.58
CA LYS A 128 -3.75 -0.58 -15.44
C LYS A 128 -4.55 0.73 -15.37
N LYS A 129 -5.88 0.65 -15.23
CA LYS A 129 -6.76 1.83 -15.05
C LYS A 129 -6.52 2.65 -13.77
N TYR A 130 -5.75 2.13 -12.82
CA TYR A 130 -5.36 2.83 -11.59
C TYR A 130 -3.93 3.38 -11.68
N THR A 131 -3.38 3.49 -12.89
CA THR A 131 -2.00 3.94 -13.12
C THR A 131 -2.00 5.39 -13.57
N ASP A 132 -1.07 6.17 -13.04
CA ASP A 132 -0.83 7.54 -13.43
C ASP A 132 0.67 7.81 -13.60
N SER A 133 1.02 8.95 -14.18
CA SER A 133 2.41 9.34 -14.42
C SER A 133 3.00 10.05 -13.20
N GLU A 134 4.29 9.83 -12.95
CA GLU A 134 5.05 10.51 -11.90
C GLU A 134 5.04 12.04 -12.06
N LYS A 135 4.82 12.56 -13.28
CA LYS A 135 4.68 14.00 -13.54
C LYS A 135 3.41 14.61 -12.96
N ASP A 136 2.39 13.79 -12.73
CA ASP A 136 1.06 14.20 -12.25
C ASP A 136 0.97 14.09 -10.71
N LEU A 137 2.07 13.71 -10.06
CA LEU A 137 2.20 13.67 -8.60
C LEU A 137 2.24 15.04 -7.97
#